data_AF-A0AAP0B7A6-F1
#
_entry.id   AF-A0AAP0B7A6-F1
#
_cell.length_a   1.000
_cell.length_b   1.000
_cell.length_c   1.000
_cell.angle_alpha   90.00
_cell.angle_beta   90.00
_cell.angle_gamma   90.00
#
_symmetry.space_group_name_H-M   'P 1'
#
loop_
_entity.id
_entity.type
_entity.pdbx_description
1 polymer ?
#
loop_
_entity_poly.entity_id
_entity_poly.type
_entity_poly.pdbx_seq_one_letter_code
_entity_poly.pdbx_strand_id
1 'polypeptide(L)'
;MDSFSHSTFLSFFLLSSLLFPCSFAARILTAAEEKQPVAFTYHKGVLLSGPISVNLVWYGKFTASQRAVVSDFIDSLTAAREQNQQPSVSSWWAMAEKYYTQASATPPRLTLGDQILDEDCSLGRSLKNSDIEALAARGRRRRAINVVLTADDVAVEGFCMSRCGTHGSSPRSKSGRFAYIWVGDSAVQCPGQCAWPYHQPIYGPQAPPLVPPSGDVGVDGMVMNLASMIAGAVTKPSETASLWARRRRRSRRRRPAPVYTERELTRGTPASFWWTPPRAAATTPMGPTGASTSCRLSLTRQRHRVLLWCRCIGEYKDV
;
A
#
# COMPACT_ATOMS: atom_id res chain seq x y z
N MET A 1 21.58 -60.55 36.22
CA MET A 1 21.29 -59.91 34.91
C MET A 1 20.98 -58.43 35.15
N ASP A 2 21.76 -57.76 36.01
CA ASP A 2 21.31 -56.50 36.64
C ASP A 2 22.19 -55.29 36.25
N SER A 3 23.44 -55.52 35.83
CA SER A 3 24.33 -54.43 35.39
C SER A 3 23.96 -53.84 34.03
N PHE A 4 23.27 -54.62 33.17
CA PHE A 4 22.89 -54.14 31.83
C PHE A 4 21.69 -53.18 31.87
N SER A 5 20.81 -53.34 32.87
CA SER A 5 19.63 -52.49 33.05
C SER A 5 20.00 -51.12 33.62
N HIS A 6 20.94 -51.05 34.56
CA HIS A 6 21.38 -49.74 35.10
C HIS A 6 22.13 -48.86 34.09
N SER A 7 22.89 -49.47 33.17
CA SER A 7 23.61 -48.74 32.12
C SER A 7 22.66 -48.05 31.12
N THR A 8 21.54 -48.70 30.78
CA THR A 8 20.55 -48.14 29.86
C THR A 8 19.70 -47.05 30.52
N PHE A 9 19.35 -47.19 31.81
CA PHE A 9 18.65 -46.16 32.58
C PHE A 9 19.48 -44.88 32.79
N LEU A 10 20.79 -45.01 33.08
CA LEU A 10 21.72 -43.87 33.18
C LEU A 10 21.86 -43.13 31.85
N SER A 11 21.94 -43.89 30.75
CA SER A 11 22.03 -43.34 29.40
C SER A 11 20.76 -42.56 29.01
N PHE A 12 19.57 -43.08 29.38
CA PHE A 12 18.29 -42.38 29.14
C PHE A 12 18.14 -41.11 29.99
N PHE A 13 18.56 -41.13 31.25
CA PHE A 13 18.52 -39.94 32.11
C PHE A 13 19.48 -38.85 31.63
N LEU A 14 20.70 -39.22 31.23
CA LEU A 14 21.66 -38.28 30.66
C LEU A 14 21.16 -37.68 29.34
N LEU A 15 20.59 -38.50 28.45
CA LEU A 15 20.02 -38.02 27.19
C LEU A 15 18.82 -37.07 27.40
N SER A 16 17.95 -37.36 28.38
CA SER A 16 16.81 -36.50 28.73
C SER A 16 17.24 -35.16 29.33
N SER A 17 18.27 -35.17 30.19
CA SER A 17 18.83 -33.95 30.81
C SER A 17 19.57 -33.04 29.82
N LEU A 18 20.10 -33.59 28.72
CA LEU A 18 20.75 -32.82 27.64
C LEU A 18 19.74 -32.19 26.66
N LEU A 19 18.53 -32.74 26.55
CA LEU A 19 17.48 -32.25 25.65
C LEU A 19 16.55 -31.20 26.30
N PHE A 20 16.53 -31.11 27.63
CA PHE A 20 15.68 -30.16 28.36
C PHE A 20 16.13 -28.67 28.40
N PRO A 21 17.43 -28.30 28.31
CA PRO A 21 17.83 -26.89 28.35
C PRO A 21 17.51 -26.12 27.05
N CYS A 22 17.37 -26.82 25.92
CA CYS A 22 17.08 -26.19 24.63
C CYS A 22 15.67 -25.58 24.54
N SER A 23 14.71 -26.11 25.31
CA SER A 23 13.32 -25.64 25.27
C SER A 23 13.10 -24.30 25.98
N PHE A 24 13.98 -23.96 26.94
CA PHE A 24 13.89 -22.68 27.67
C PHE A 24 14.73 -21.56 27.03
N ALA A 25 15.86 -21.89 26.38
CA ALA A 25 16.65 -20.90 25.64
C ALA A 25 15.94 -20.41 24.35
N ALA A 26 15.12 -21.26 23.72
CA ALA A 26 14.36 -20.90 22.52
C ALA A 26 13.26 -19.84 22.78
N ARG A 27 12.80 -19.67 24.03
CA ARG A 27 11.74 -18.69 24.37
C ARG A 27 12.25 -17.28 24.69
N ILE A 28 13.55 -17.08 24.88
CA ILE A 28 14.11 -15.77 25.24
C ILE A 28 14.74 -15.04 24.02
N LEU A 29 14.92 -15.71 22.88
CA LEU A 29 15.48 -15.10 21.66
C LEU A 29 14.47 -14.43 20.72
N THR A 30 13.17 -14.39 21.04
CA THR A 30 12.14 -13.75 20.19
C THR A 30 11.78 -12.32 20.57
N ALA A 31 12.43 -11.73 21.58
CA ALA A 31 12.05 -10.43 22.15
C ALA A 31 13.20 -9.42 22.20
N ALA A 32 13.97 -9.27 21.12
CA ALA A 32 14.79 -8.07 20.85
C ALA A 32 15.32 -8.10 19.41
N GLU A 33 14.44 -8.18 18.41
CA GLU A 33 14.87 -7.75 17.08
C GLU A 33 14.87 -6.21 17.10
N GLU A 34 16.05 -5.64 17.36
CA GLU A 34 16.33 -4.24 17.08
C GLU A 34 16.14 -4.05 15.57
N LYS A 35 14.92 -3.71 15.16
CA LYS A 35 14.60 -3.40 13.77
C LYS A 35 15.56 -2.31 13.34
N GLN A 36 16.55 -2.68 12.52
CA GLN A 36 17.43 -1.69 11.91
C GLN A 36 16.54 -0.61 11.29
N PRO A 37 16.82 0.68 11.53
CA PRO A 37 16.02 1.74 10.96
C PRO A 37 16.04 1.56 9.45
N VAL A 38 14.91 1.18 8.87
CA VAL A 38 14.74 1.06 7.43
C VAL A 38 15.24 2.37 6.84
N ALA A 39 16.36 2.31 6.12
CA ALA A 39 16.96 3.48 5.52
C ALA A 39 16.05 3.94 4.39
N PHE A 40 15.19 4.90 4.69
CA PHE A 40 14.42 5.59 3.65
C PHE A 40 15.43 6.28 2.72
N THR A 41 15.20 6.27 1.41
CA THR A 41 16.02 7.06 0.47
C THR A 41 15.08 7.88 -0.37
N TYR A 42 15.25 9.20 -0.34
CA TYR A 42 14.45 10.10 -1.16
C TYR A 42 15.09 10.30 -2.54
N HIS A 43 14.38 9.91 -3.60
CA HIS A 43 14.87 9.95 -4.98
C HIS A 43 14.58 11.26 -5.73
N LYS A 44 14.51 12.41 -5.02
CA LYS A 44 14.34 13.75 -5.62
C LYS A 44 13.07 13.90 -6.47
N GLY A 45 11.98 13.26 -6.06
CA GLY A 45 10.65 13.42 -6.66
C GLY A 45 10.06 14.83 -6.46
N VAL A 46 8.78 15.01 -6.81
CA VAL A 46 8.02 16.18 -6.36
C VAL A 46 7.34 15.78 -5.06
N LEU A 47 7.30 16.66 -4.06
CA LEU A 47 6.54 16.47 -2.82
C LEU A 47 5.41 17.49 -2.75
N LEU A 48 4.27 17.11 -2.18
CA LEU A 48 3.26 18.07 -1.77
C LEU A 48 3.65 18.67 -0.41
N SER A 49 3.60 19.99 -0.28
CA SER A 49 3.96 20.67 0.97
C SER A 49 3.06 21.87 1.26
N GLY A 50 3.07 22.31 2.52
CA GLY A 50 2.23 23.39 3.03
C GLY A 50 0.83 22.91 3.45
N PRO A 51 -0.12 23.84 3.66
CA PRO A 51 -1.50 23.49 3.99
C PRO A 51 -2.18 22.88 2.76
N ILE A 52 -2.74 21.68 2.91
CA ILE A 52 -3.41 20.93 1.85
C ILE A 52 -4.80 20.51 2.34
N SER A 53 -5.83 20.96 1.64
CA SER A 53 -7.22 20.57 1.87
C SER A 53 -7.50 19.20 1.26
N VAL A 54 -7.94 18.23 2.07
CA VAL A 54 -8.39 16.93 1.60
C VAL A 54 -9.91 16.98 1.45
N ASN A 55 -10.39 17.12 0.20
CA ASN A 55 -11.82 17.23 -0.08
C ASN A 55 -12.35 15.85 -0.48
N LEU A 56 -13.52 15.46 0.04
CA LEU A 56 -14.11 14.16 -0.22
C LEU A 56 -15.25 14.30 -1.23
N VAL A 57 -15.24 13.46 -2.26
CA VAL A 57 -16.30 13.34 -3.26
C VAL A 57 -16.91 11.96 -3.10
N TRP A 58 -18.08 11.89 -2.48
CA TRP A 58 -18.83 10.68 -2.19
C TRP A 58 -19.72 10.36 -3.38
N TYR A 59 -19.39 9.30 -4.11
CA TYR A 59 -20.07 8.88 -5.33
C TYR A 59 -20.84 7.58 -5.10
N GLY A 60 -22.16 7.68 -5.06
CA GLY A 60 -23.07 6.61 -4.64
C GLY A 60 -23.51 6.73 -3.18
N LYS A 61 -24.19 5.70 -2.69
CA LYS A 61 -24.86 5.71 -1.39
C LYS A 61 -23.90 5.28 -0.28
N PHE A 62 -23.52 6.24 0.56
CA PHE A 62 -22.79 5.99 1.81
C PHE A 62 -23.68 6.33 2.99
N THR A 63 -23.69 5.49 4.02
CA THR A 63 -24.39 5.82 5.26
C THR A 63 -23.66 6.91 6.03
N ALA A 64 -24.35 7.56 6.98
CA ALA A 64 -23.72 8.55 7.85
C ALA A 64 -22.55 7.96 8.66
N SER A 65 -22.65 6.70 9.10
CA SER A 65 -21.57 6.04 9.85
C SER A 65 -20.36 5.75 8.96
N GLN A 66 -20.57 5.30 7.72
CA GLN A 66 -19.49 5.08 6.76
C GLN A 66 -18.75 6.39 6.45
N ARG A 67 -19.50 7.49 6.23
CA ARG A 67 -18.89 8.81 6.00
C ARG A 67 -18.10 9.33 7.18
N ALA A 68 -18.60 9.12 8.40
CA ALA A 68 -17.91 9.50 9.63
C ALA A 68 -16.56 8.78 9.76
N VAL A 69 -16.51 7.46 9.54
CA VAL A 69 -15.28 6.66 9.66
C VAL A 69 -14.14 7.20 8.79
N VAL A 70 -14.42 7.51 7.51
CA VAL A 70 -13.39 8.05 6.61
C VAL A 70 -13.02 9.50 6.97
N SER A 71 -14.00 10.33 7.33
CA SER A 71 -13.75 11.73 7.74
C SER A 71 -12.88 11.79 9.00
N ASP A 72 -13.23 10.98 10.01
CA ASP A 72 -12.48 10.83 11.25
C ASP A 72 -11.04 10.34 10.99
N PHE A 73 -10.86 9.43 10.03
CA PHE A 73 -9.52 9.01 9.59
C PHE A 73 -8.70 10.19 9.05
N ILE A 74 -9.27 11.03 8.18
CA ILE A 74 -8.56 12.20 7.63
C ILE A 74 -8.17 13.17 8.75
N ASP A 75 -9.08 13.47 9.68
CA ASP A 75 -8.79 14.35 10.81
C ASP A 75 -7.73 13.76 11.75
N SER A 76 -7.68 12.42 11.87
CA SER A 76 -6.68 11.73 12.71
C SER A 76 -5.25 11.75 12.15
N LEU A 77 -5.04 12.08 10.88
CA LEU A 77 -3.70 12.16 10.26
C LEU A 77 -2.84 13.27 10.88
N THR A 78 -3.45 14.38 11.29
CA THR A 78 -2.77 15.56 11.85
C THR A 78 -3.18 15.87 13.29
N ALA A 79 -3.92 14.97 13.93
CA ALA A 79 -4.29 15.08 15.34
C ALA A 79 -3.05 15.17 16.26
N ALA A 80 -3.17 15.96 17.33
CA ALA A 80 -2.13 16.09 18.34
C ALA A 80 -1.75 14.70 18.89
N ARG A 81 -0.45 14.42 18.97
CA ARG A 81 0.07 13.14 19.42
C ARG A 81 -0.21 12.97 20.91
N GLU A 82 -1.21 12.17 21.25
CA GLU A 82 -1.37 11.66 22.61
C GLU A 82 -0.31 10.56 22.82
N GLN A 83 0.72 10.86 23.63
CA GLN A 83 1.88 9.98 23.84
C GLN A 83 1.53 8.62 24.49
N ASN A 84 0.36 8.49 25.11
CA ASN A 84 -0.05 7.31 25.89
C ASN A 84 -0.86 6.26 25.11
N GLN A 85 -1.14 6.46 23.81
CA GLN A 85 -1.93 5.54 22.98
C GLN A 85 -1.16 5.19 21.70
N GLN A 86 -0.15 4.33 21.83
CA GLN A 86 0.51 3.73 20.67
C GLN A 86 -0.07 2.33 20.42
N PRO A 87 -0.39 1.98 19.16
CA PRO A 87 -0.19 2.77 17.92
C PRO A 87 -1.40 3.66 17.55
N SER A 88 -1.16 4.77 16.84
CA SER A 88 -2.21 5.71 16.36
C SER A 88 -1.98 6.13 14.90
N VAL A 89 -3.03 6.63 14.23
CA VAL A 89 -2.92 7.11 12.83
C VAL A 89 -1.87 8.23 12.70
N SER A 90 -1.82 9.15 13.64
CA SER A 90 -0.81 10.22 13.70
C SER A 90 0.64 9.68 13.83
N SER A 91 0.85 8.56 14.52
CA SER A 91 2.19 7.96 14.67
C SER A 91 2.60 7.18 13.43
N TRP A 92 1.65 6.52 12.77
CA TRP A 92 1.86 5.98 11.43
C TRP A 92 2.16 7.08 10.40
N TRP A 93 1.42 8.18 10.40
CA TRP A 93 1.65 9.30 9.50
C TRP A 93 3.03 9.93 9.68
N ALA A 94 3.53 10.00 10.92
CA ALA A 94 4.89 10.44 11.22
C ALA A 94 5.98 9.62 10.50
N MET A 95 5.70 8.35 10.18
CA MET A 95 6.61 7.55 9.35
C MET A 95 6.67 8.09 7.91
N ALA A 96 5.54 8.49 7.33
CA ALA A 96 5.48 9.12 6.01
C ALA A 96 6.17 10.50 6.00
N GLU A 97 6.13 11.22 7.12
CA GLU A 97 6.86 12.49 7.28
C GLU A 97 8.39 12.31 7.22
N LYS A 98 8.94 11.12 7.51
CA LYS A 98 10.39 10.88 7.42
C LYS A 98 10.96 11.10 6.02
N TYR A 99 10.16 10.87 4.96
CA TYR A 99 10.57 11.19 3.58
C TYR A 99 10.85 12.69 3.39
N TYR A 100 10.17 13.56 4.15
CA TYR A 100 10.35 15.01 4.09
C TYR A 100 11.60 15.45 4.81
N THR A 101 11.92 14.84 5.95
CA THR A 101 13.19 15.08 6.66
C THR A 101 14.38 14.80 5.75
N GLN A 102 14.36 13.67 5.03
CA GLN A 102 15.43 13.32 4.09
C GLN A 102 15.48 14.22 2.86
N ALA A 103 14.32 14.72 2.41
CA ALA A 103 14.23 15.69 1.33
C ALA A 103 14.59 17.12 1.76
N SER A 104 14.88 17.37 3.05
CA SER A 104 15.02 18.71 3.63
C SER A 104 13.81 19.61 3.32
N ALA A 105 12.61 19.01 3.33
CA ALA A 105 11.34 19.65 3.03
C ALA A 105 10.40 19.64 4.25
N THR A 106 9.43 20.54 4.28
CA THR A 106 8.39 20.52 5.32
C THR A 106 7.25 19.58 4.91
N PRO A 107 6.80 18.66 5.80
CA PRO A 107 5.66 17.79 5.52
C PRO A 107 4.37 18.60 5.30
N PRO A 108 3.41 18.07 4.52
CA PRO A 108 2.14 18.73 4.28
C PRO A 108 1.28 18.69 5.55
N ARG A 109 0.57 19.79 5.82
CA ARG A 109 -0.48 19.82 6.84
C ARG A 109 -1.80 19.49 6.16
N LEU A 110 -2.27 18.26 6.37
CA LEU A 110 -3.54 17.79 5.84
C LEU A 110 -4.69 18.20 6.76
N THR A 111 -5.74 18.74 6.18
CA THR A 111 -6.98 19.11 6.87
C THR A 111 -8.17 18.63 6.07
N LEU A 112 -9.19 18.09 6.73
CA LEU A 112 -10.46 17.78 6.09
C LEU A 112 -11.05 19.06 5.47
N GLY A 113 -11.44 18.96 4.21
CA GLY A 113 -11.98 20.06 3.42
C GLY A 113 -13.44 19.84 3.07
N ASP A 114 -13.83 20.32 1.88
CA ASP A 114 -15.21 20.25 1.43
C ASP A 114 -15.63 18.78 1.21
N GLN A 115 -16.88 18.45 1.52
CA GLN A 115 -17.49 17.16 1.23
C GLN A 115 -18.59 17.33 0.19
N ILE A 116 -18.47 16.63 -0.94
CA ILE A 116 -19.38 16.70 -2.08
C ILE A 116 -20.12 15.36 -2.14
N LEU A 117 -21.44 15.38 -2.10
CA LEU A 117 -22.30 14.20 -2.20
C LEU A 117 -22.86 14.09 -3.62
N ASP A 118 -22.72 12.92 -4.23
CA ASP A 118 -23.30 12.53 -5.52
C ASP A 118 -23.93 11.15 -5.35
N GLU A 119 -25.01 11.10 -4.56
CA GLU A 119 -25.69 9.85 -4.19
C GLU A 119 -26.44 9.20 -5.36
N ASP A 120 -26.82 10.00 -6.36
CA ASP A 120 -27.54 9.56 -7.56
C ASP A 120 -26.61 9.00 -8.65
N CYS A 121 -25.28 8.99 -8.40
CA CYS A 121 -24.28 8.55 -9.36
C CYS A 121 -24.42 9.26 -10.71
N SER A 122 -24.21 10.59 -10.73
CA SER A 122 -24.49 11.45 -11.90
C SER A 122 -23.83 11.07 -13.25
N LEU A 123 -22.78 10.24 -13.23
CA LEU A 123 -22.09 9.71 -14.42
C LEU A 123 -22.41 8.23 -14.69
N GLY A 124 -23.38 7.66 -13.98
CA GLY A 124 -23.73 6.24 -13.99
C GLY A 124 -22.88 5.40 -13.03
N ARG A 125 -23.18 4.10 -12.96
CA ARG A 125 -22.54 3.15 -12.02
C ARG A 125 -21.34 2.40 -12.60
N SER A 126 -20.92 2.76 -13.80
CA SER A 126 -19.75 2.17 -14.47
C SER A 126 -18.84 3.31 -14.92
N LEU A 127 -17.74 3.49 -14.22
CA LEU A 127 -16.83 4.62 -14.38
C LEU A 127 -15.53 4.23 -15.05
N LYS A 128 -15.08 5.06 -15.97
CA LYS A 128 -13.73 5.04 -16.54
C LYS A 128 -12.79 5.92 -15.73
N ASN A 129 -11.48 5.78 -15.96
CA ASN A 129 -10.48 6.67 -15.35
C ASN A 129 -10.73 8.16 -15.65
N SER A 130 -11.24 8.51 -16.83
CA SER A 130 -11.60 9.88 -17.18
C SER A 130 -12.72 10.44 -16.30
N ASP A 131 -13.65 9.59 -15.89
CA ASP A 131 -14.80 10.00 -15.06
C ASP A 131 -14.34 10.28 -13.63
N ILE A 132 -13.39 9.49 -13.11
CA ILE A 132 -12.71 9.77 -11.85
C ILE A 132 -12.02 11.14 -11.86
N GLU A 133 -11.29 11.46 -12.94
CA GLU A 133 -10.66 12.78 -13.09
C GLU A 133 -11.70 13.91 -13.14
N ALA A 134 -12.83 13.69 -13.82
CA ALA A 134 -13.93 14.64 -13.91
C ALA A 134 -14.62 14.87 -12.55
N LEU A 135 -14.88 13.80 -11.80
CA LEU A 135 -15.42 13.87 -10.43
C LEU A 135 -14.46 14.60 -9.49
N ALA A 136 -13.16 14.28 -9.54
CA ALA A 136 -12.15 14.96 -8.75
C ALA A 136 -12.04 16.46 -9.10
N ALA A 137 -12.34 16.86 -10.33
CA ALA A 137 -12.30 18.26 -10.76
C ALA A 137 -13.44 19.14 -10.21
N ARG A 138 -14.45 18.54 -9.55
CA ARG A 138 -15.52 19.22 -8.82
C ARG A 138 -15.04 19.77 -7.47
N GLY A 139 -14.00 19.19 -6.89
CA GLY A 139 -13.37 19.70 -5.67
C GLY A 139 -12.50 20.93 -5.90
N ARG A 140 -11.74 21.32 -4.86
CA ARG A 140 -10.86 22.51 -4.93
C ARG A 140 -9.73 22.33 -5.93
N ARG A 141 -9.31 23.43 -6.56
CA ARG A 141 -8.30 23.41 -7.65
C ARG A 141 -6.90 23.87 -7.26
N ARG A 142 -6.69 24.23 -6.00
CA ARG A 142 -5.39 24.69 -5.47
C ARG A 142 -5.18 24.12 -4.08
N ARG A 143 -3.94 23.73 -3.78
CA ARG A 143 -3.53 23.21 -2.46
C ARG A 143 -4.52 22.16 -1.94
N ALA A 144 -4.85 21.22 -2.82
CA ALA A 144 -5.92 20.27 -2.58
C ALA A 144 -5.57 18.87 -3.04
N ILE A 145 -6.07 17.89 -2.29
CA ILE A 145 -6.23 16.49 -2.68
C ILE A 145 -7.74 16.25 -2.77
N ASN A 146 -8.26 15.99 -3.95
CA ASN A 146 -9.67 15.65 -4.14
C ASN A 146 -9.79 14.12 -4.18
N VAL A 147 -10.41 13.54 -3.15
CA VAL A 147 -10.56 12.10 -2.96
C VAL A 147 -11.93 11.69 -3.46
N VAL A 148 -12.00 10.88 -4.50
CA VAL A 148 -13.23 10.27 -5.01
C VAL A 148 -13.42 8.93 -4.33
N LEU A 149 -14.53 8.77 -3.61
CA LEU A 149 -14.89 7.56 -2.87
C LEU A 149 -16.13 6.98 -3.56
N THR A 150 -16.02 5.76 -4.11
CA THR A 150 -17.13 5.11 -4.82
C THR A 150 -17.76 4.03 -3.95
N ALA A 151 -19.09 4.00 -3.88
CA ALA A 151 -19.85 2.99 -3.15
C ALA A 151 -19.63 1.57 -3.71
N ASP A 152 -20.06 0.56 -2.96
CA ASP A 152 -19.83 -0.87 -3.24
C ASP A 152 -20.54 -1.35 -4.53
N ASP A 153 -21.61 -0.66 -4.90
CA ASP A 153 -22.42 -0.87 -6.09
C ASP A 153 -21.99 -0.06 -7.34
N VAL A 154 -20.79 0.54 -7.31
CA VAL A 154 -20.19 1.29 -8.43
C VAL A 154 -18.98 0.54 -8.99
N ALA A 155 -19.05 0.16 -10.26
CA ALA A 155 -17.94 -0.44 -10.99
C ALA A 155 -16.97 0.63 -11.51
N VAL A 156 -15.68 0.43 -11.31
CA VAL A 156 -14.63 1.33 -11.82
C VAL A 156 -13.59 0.53 -12.59
N GLU A 157 -13.16 1.06 -13.73
CA GLU A 157 -12.15 0.44 -14.60
C GLU A 157 -10.90 -0.05 -13.80
N GLY A 158 -10.63 -1.35 -13.83
CA GLY A 158 -9.46 -1.96 -13.18
C GLY A 158 -9.54 -2.13 -11.66
N PHE A 159 -10.65 -1.72 -11.03
CA PHE A 159 -10.96 -2.07 -9.64
C PHE A 159 -11.04 -3.59 -9.48
N CYS A 160 -10.59 -4.13 -8.35
CA CYS A 160 -10.67 -5.58 -8.05
C CYS A 160 -9.89 -6.52 -9.00
N MET A 161 -9.08 -5.96 -9.90
CA MET A 161 -8.24 -6.73 -10.82
C MET A 161 -6.77 -6.36 -10.65
N SER A 162 -6.48 -5.07 -10.63
CA SER A 162 -5.10 -4.55 -10.62
C SER A 162 -4.83 -3.53 -9.52
N ARG A 163 -5.89 -2.99 -8.90
CA ARG A 163 -5.80 -1.91 -7.93
C ARG A 163 -7.05 -1.81 -7.06
N CYS A 164 -6.85 -1.32 -5.85
CA CYS A 164 -7.91 -0.97 -4.89
C CYS A 164 -8.11 0.56 -4.77
N GLY A 165 -7.24 1.32 -5.42
CA GLY A 165 -7.29 2.77 -5.49
C GLY A 165 -6.23 3.31 -6.44
N THR A 166 -6.26 4.61 -6.66
CA THR A 166 -5.27 5.31 -7.49
C THR A 166 -5.03 6.71 -6.96
N HIS A 167 -3.87 7.28 -7.26
CA HIS A 167 -3.62 8.70 -7.06
C HIS A 167 -3.03 9.30 -8.32
N GLY A 168 -3.18 10.61 -8.48
CA GLY A 168 -2.68 11.34 -9.62
C GLY A 168 -2.71 12.84 -9.40
N SER A 169 -2.47 13.59 -10.47
CA SER A 169 -2.59 15.04 -10.44
C SER A 169 -3.30 15.56 -11.67
N SER A 170 -4.08 16.61 -11.48
CA SER A 170 -4.69 17.34 -12.58
C SER A 170 -3.62 17.92 -13.51
N PRO A 171 -3.97 18.15 -14.78
CA PRO A 171 -3.23 19.06 -15.63
C PRO A 171 -3.11 20.44 -14.95
N ARG A 172 -2.02 21.15 -15.26
CA ARG A 172 -1.85 22.53 -14.80
C ARG A 172 -2.82 23.43 -15.56
N SER A 173 -3.61 24.22 -14.85
CA SER A 173 -4.58 25.17 -15.41
C SER A 173 -4.38 26.58 -14.82
N LYS A 174 -5.05 27.59 -15.38
CA LYS A 174 -5.10 28.96 -14.80
C LYS A 174 -5.69 28.95 -13.39
N SER A 175 -6.70 28.12 -13.15
CA SER A 175 -7.30 27.91 -11.82
C SER A 175 -6.38 27.21 -10.84
N GLY A 176 -5.27 26.61 -11.30
CA GLY A 176 -4.31 25.91 -10.45
C GLY A 176 -4.12 24.45 -10.86
N ARG A 177 -3.61 23.68 -9.90
CA ARG A 177 -3.38 22.24 -10.02
C ARG A 177 -3.71 21.61 -8.67
N PHE A 178 -4.34 20.45 -8.72
CA PHE A 178 -4.68 19.65 -7.54
C PHE A 178 -4.19 18.22 -7.73
N ALA A 179 -3.95 17.53 -6.62
CA ALA A 179 -3.80 16.09 -6.61
C ALA A 179 -5.19 15.46 -6.47
N TYR A 180 -5.35 14.23 -6.95
CA TYR A 180 -6.58 13.48 -6.75
C TYR A 180 -6.26 12.05 -6.35
N ILE A 181 -7.21 11.45 -5.63
CA ILE A 181 -7.18 10.06 -5.22
C ILE A 181 -8.52 9.46 -5.60
N TRP A 182 -8.54 8.17 -5.94
CA TRP A 182 -9.76 7.39 -5.93
C TRP A 182 -9.56 6.11 -5.11
N VAL A 183 -10.58 5.73 -4.35
CA VAL A 183 -10.67 4.46 -3.63
C VAL A 183 -12.11 3.97 -3.76
N GLY A 184 -12.28 2.68 -4.08
CA GLY A 184 -13.60 2.05 -4.15
C GLY A 184 -13.88 1.19 -2.94
N ASP A 185 -15.15 1.13 -2.55
CA ASP A 185 -15.63 0.15 -1.57
C ASP A 185 -15.63 -1.25 -2.18
N SER A 186 -14.84 -2.14 -1.59
CA SER A 186 -14.68 -3.51 -2.09
C SER A 186 -15.61 -4.53 -1.44
N ALA A 187 -16.51 -4.12 -0.53
CA ALA A 187 -17.35 -5.04 0.24
C ALA A 187 -18.06 -6.09 -0.62
N VAL A 188 -18.62 -5.65 -1.75
CA VAL A 188 -19.37 -6.53 -2.67
C VAL A 188 -18.48 -7.13 -3.77
N GLN A 189 -17.60 -6.32 -4.37
CA GLN A 189 -16.90 -6.72 -5.61
C GLN A 189 -15.66 -7.61 -5.36
N CYS A 190 -14.87 -7.33 -4.32
CA CYS A 190 -13.62 -8.07 -4.07
C CYS A 190 -13.05 -7.89 -2.65
N PRO A 191 -13.82 -8.24 -1.59
CA PRO A 191 -13.38 -7.97 -0.22
C PRO A 191 -12.07 -8.73 0.10
N GLY A 192 -11.88 -9.92 -0.44
CA GLY A 192 -10.64 -10.70 -0.30
C GLY A 192 -9.41 -10.18 -1.06
N GLN A 193 -9.52 -9.08 -1.82
CA GLN A 193 -8.36 -8.42 -2.44
C GLN A 193 -8.06 -7.08 -1.79
N CYS A 194 -9.10 -6.27 -1.54
CA CYS A 194 -8.94 -4.87 -1.16
C CYS A 194 -9.30 -4.58 0.30
N ALA A 195 -9.88 -5.53 1.03
CA ALA A 195 -10.24 -5.38 2.44
C ALA A 195 -9.41 -6.25 3.40
N TRP A 196 -8.36 -6.93 2.94
CA TRP A 196 -7.41 -7.58 3.84
C TRP A 196 -6.74 -6.53 4.75
N PRO A 197 -6.63 -6.73 6.08
CA PRO A 197 -6.82 -7.98 6.82
C PRO A 197 -8.22 -8.23 7.40
N TYR A 198 -9.24 -7.44 7.06
CA TYR A 198 -10.60 -7.57 7.58
C TYR A 198 -11.48 -8.55 6.82
N HIS A 199 -11.00 -9.05 5.68
CA HIS A 199 -11.62 -10.14 4.94
C HIS A 199 -10.57 -11.15 4.52
N GLN A 200 -10.94 -12.43 4.46
CA GLN A 200 -10.04 -13.51 4.08
C GLN A 200 -9.50 -13.28 2.67
N PRO A 201 -8.19 -13.42 2.44
CA PRO A 201 -7.57 -13.09 1.17
C PRO A 201 -7.76 -14.24 0.18
N ILE A 202 -7.92 -13.93 -1.10
CA ILE A 202 -8.11 -14.95 -2.15
C ILE A 202 -6.88 -15.88 -2.24
N TYR A 203 -5.69 -15.33 -1.99
CA TYR A 203 -4.42 -16.06 -2.00
C TYR A 203 -3.59 -15.71 -0.77
N GLY A 204 -2.70 -16.62 -0.36
CA GLY A 204 -1.82 -16.43 0.80
C GLY A 204 -2.35 -17.08 2.08
N PRO A 205 -1.79 -16.73 3.26
CA PRO A 205 -2.15 -17.35 4.53
C PRO A 205 -3.64 -17.19 4.85
N GLN A 206 -4.33 -18.33 5.00
CA GLN A 206 -5.79 -18.40 5.23
C GLN A 206 -6.15 -18.26 6.72
N ALA A 207 -5.38 -17.45 7.45
CA ALA A 207 -5.68 -17.17 8.85
C ALA A 207 -7.01 -16.41 8.97
N PRO A 208 -7.77 -16.60 10.06
CA PRO A 208 -9.02 -15.88 10.29
C PRO A 208 -8.83 -14.36 10.14
N PRO A 209 -9.76 -13.66 9.44
CA PRO A 209 -9.68 -12.21 9.28
C PRO A 209 -9.73 -11.49 10.63
N LEU A 210 -9.12 -10.31 10.66
CA LEU A 210 -9.25 -9.41 11.81
C LEU A 210 -10.64 -8.77 11.83
N VAL A 211 -11.12 -8.43 13.01
CA VAL A 211 -12.40 -7.74 13.15
C VAL A 211 -12.25 -6.31 12.61
N PRO A 212 -13.09 -5.88 11.65
CA PRO A 212 -13.11 -4.50 11.16
C PRO A 212 -13.47 -3.55 12.31
N PRO A 213 -12.65 -2.52 12.57
CA PRO A 213 -12.85 -1.54 13.65
C PRO A 213 -14.18 -0.83 13.62
N SER A 214 -14.59 -0.40 12.44
CA SER A 214 -15.88 0.26 12.25
C SER A 214 -17.03 -0.74 12.35
N GLY A 215 -16.74 -2.03 12.21
CA GLY A 215 -17.71 -3.10 11.96
C GLY A 215 -18.01 -3.30 10.47
N ASP A 216 -17.51 -2.43 9.60
CA ASP A 216 -17.72 -2.43 8.16
C ASP A 216 -16.42 -2.79 7.42
N VAL A 217 -16.38 -4.00 6.87
CA VAL A 217 -15.22 -4.54 6.13
C VAL A 217 -14.88 -3.68 4.92
N GLY A 218 -15.89 -3.17 4.20
CA GLY A 218 -15.73 -2.36 3.00
C GLY A 218 -15.04 -1.05 3.33
N VAL A 219 -15.60 -0.31 4.28
CA VAL A 219 -15.08 1.00 4.69
C VAL A 219 -13.73 0.91 5.37
N ASP A 220 -13.49 -0.09 6.23
CA ASP A 220 -12.16 -0.25 6.84
C ASP A 220 -11.10 -0.65 5.80
N GLY A 221 -11.49 -1.41 4.77
CA GLY A 221 -10.68 -1.63 3.58
C GLY A 221 -10.40 -0.33 2.82
N MET A 222 -11.41 0.51 2.62
CA MET A 222 -11.23 1.84 2.00
C MET A 222 -10.27 2.72 2.79
N VAL A 223 -10.38 2.77 4.12
CA VAL A 223 -9.48 3.55 4.99
C VAL A 223 -8.02 3.10 4.81
N MET A 224 -7.78 1.79 4.77
CA MET A 224 -6.43 1.26 4.58
C MET A 224 -5.84 1.60 3.20
N ASN A 225 -6.64 1.47 2.14
CA ASN A 225 -6.23 1.84 0.79
C ASN A 225 -6.02 3.36 0.67
N LEU A 226 -6.92 4.15 1.27
CA LEU A 226 -6.85 5.60 1.29
C LEU A 226 -5.58 6.09 2.00
N ALA A 227 -5.21 5.50 3.12
CA ALA A 227 -3.96 5.79 3.81
C ALA A 227 -2.75 5.65 2.87
N SER A 228 -2.67 4.51 2.19
CA SER A 228 -1.60 4.23 1.21
C SER A 228 -1.63 5.21 0.03
N MET A 229 -2.82 5.56 -0.47
CA MET A 229 -2.96 6.51 -1.58
C MET A 229 -2.61 7.94 -1.17
N ILE A 230 -2.93 8.38 0.06
CA ILE A 230 -2.54 9.69 0.57
C ILE A 230 -1.02 9.76 0.72
N ALA A 231 -0.39 8.74 1.30
CA ALA A 231 1.07 8.66 1.39
C ALA A 231 1.73 8.75 0.00
N GLY A 232 1.20 8.02 -0.99
CA GLY A 232 1.63 8.10 -2.39
C GLY A 232 1.41 9.47 -3.02
N ALA A 233 0.24 10.08 -2.83
CA ALA A 233 -0.10 11.38 -3.39
C ALA A 233 0.81 12.49 -2.85
N VAL A 234 1.17 12.46 -1.56
CA VAL A 234 2.03 13.49 -0.98
C VAL A 234 3.50 13.28 -1.34
N THR A 235 3.97 12.03 -1.42
CA THR A 235 5.38 11.71 -1.73
C THR A 235 5.66 11.64 -3.24
N LYS A 236 4.64 11.45 -4.07
CA LYS A 236 4.75 11.25 -5.52
C LYS A 236 3.48 11.70 -6.29
N PRO A 237 3.08 12.97 -6.20
CA PRO A 237 1.80 13.47 -6.71
C PRO A 237 1.59 13.27 -8.22
N SER A 238 2.65 13.22 -9.03
CA SER A 238 2.56 13.16 -10.50
C SER A 238 2.59 11.76 -11.10
N GLU A 239 2.58 10.69 -10.31
CA GLU A 239 2.62 9.33 -10.85
C GLU A 239 1.23 8.83 -11.23
N THR A 240 0.76 9.24 -12.40
CA THR A 240 -0.13 8.41 -13.22
C THR A 240 0.78 7.59 -14.14
N ALA A 241 0.57 6.28 -14.27
CA ALA A 241 1.38 5.39 -15.13
C ALA A 241 1.55 5.93 -16.59
N SER A 242 0.64 6.79 -17.04
CA SER A 242 0.64 7.45 -18.34
C SER A 242 1.66 8.61 -18.50
N LEU A 243 2.03 9.32 -17.42
CA LEU A 243 2.93 10.49 -17.52
C LEU A 243 4.41 10.09 -17.63
N TRP A 244 4.83 9.01 -16.96
CA TRP A 244 6.15 8.41 -17.19
C TRP A 244 6.28 7.88 -18.62
N ALA A 245 5.23 7.26 -19.17
CA ALA A 245 5.21 6.82 -20.57
C ALA A 245 5.33 7.99 -21.56
N ARG A 246 4.64 9.12 -21.32
CA ARG A 246 4.76 10.33 -22.16
C ARG A 246 6.12 11.01 -22.03
N ARG A 247 6.72 11.06 -20.83
CA ARG A 247 8.05 11.66 -20.61
C ARG A 247 9.17 10.81 -21.22
N ARG A 248 9.08 9.47 -21.13
CA ARG A 248 9.97 8.55 -21.87
C ARG A 248 9.83 8.71 -23.38
N ARG A 249 8.60 8.80 -23.92
CA ARG A 249 8.35 9.07 -25.36
C ARG A 249 8.93 10.41 -25.83
N ARG A 250 8.81 11.48 -25.04
CA ARG A 250 9.45 12.79 -25.35
C ARG A 250 10.98 12.73 -25.25
N SER A 251 11.56 11.98 -24.32
CA SER A 251 13.02 11.81 -24.25
C SER A 251 13.57 10.98 -25.42
N ARG A 252 12.83 9.96 -25.88
CA ARG A 252 13.19 9.17 -27.07
C ARG A 252 13.09 9.98 -28.35
N ARG A 253 12.10 10.89 -28.49
CA ARG A 253 12.00 11.80 -29.64
C ARG A 253 13.10 12.87 -29.73
N ARG A 254 13.88 13.08 -28.66
CA ARG A 254 14.99 14.06 -28.63
C ARG A 254 16.37 13.44 -28.86
N ARG A 255 16.46 12.12 -29.03
CA ARG A 255 17.68 11.49 -29.54
C ARG A 255 17.49 11.24 -31.03
N PRO A 256 18.32 11.81 -31.92
CA PRO A 256 18.32 11.34 -33.30
C PRO A 256 18.63 9.84 -33.27
N ALA A 257 17.80 9.05 -33.96
CA ALA A 257 18.13 7.66 -34.19
C ALA A 257 19.42 7.61 -35.03
N PRO A 258 20.36 6.69 -34.75
CA PRO A 258 21.44 6.44 -35.70
C PRO A 258 20.80 5.96 -36.99
N VAL A 259 21.07 6.68 -38.08
CA VAL A 259 20.72 6.27 -39.44
C VAL A 259 21.58 5.04 -39.74
N TYR A 260 20.99 3.86 -39.68
CA TYR A 260 21.58 2.68 -40.33
C TYR A 260 20.96 2.57 -41.72
N THR A 261 21.81 2.64 -42.73
CA THR A 261 21.45 2.41 -44.13
C THR A 261 21.01 0.96 -44.32
N GLU A 262 19.80 0.82 -44.84
CA GLU A 262 19.16 -0.43 -45.24
C GLU A 262 19.85 -0.97 -46.51
N ARG A 263 20.55 -2.10 -46.41
CA ARG A 263 20.90 -2.95 -47.55
C ARG A 263 20.79 -4.42 -47.18
N GLU A 264 20.25 -5.17 -48.14
CA GLU A 264 20.03 -6.61 -48.19
C GLU A 264 18.92 -7.20 -47.30
N LEU A 265 17.70 -7.03 -47.79
CA LEU A 265 16.61 -7.99 -47.62
C LEU A 265 16.82 -9.14 -48.62
N THR A 266 17.03 -10.40 -48.18
CA THR A 266 16.49 -11.57 -48.90
C THR A 266 16.59 -12.89 -48.09
N ARG A 267 15.45 -13.61 -48.09
CA ARG A 267 15.22 -15.07 -47.92
C ARG A 267 15.29 -15.69 -46.51
N GLY A 268 14.15 -16.27 -46.10
CA GLY A 268 14.08 -17.32 -45.07
C GLY A 268 12.74 -17.36 -44.31
N THR A 269 12.03 -18.47 -44.42
CA THR A 269 10.68 -18.83 -43.90
C THR A 269 10.56 -18.88 -42.35
N PRO A 270 9.33 -19.02 -41.77
CA PRO A 270 9.02 -18.60 -40.40
C PRO A 270 9.41 -19.66 -39.35
N ALA A 271 10.10 -19.21 -38.30
CA ALA A 271 10.35 -20.03 -37.11
C ALA A 271 10.12 -19.20 -35.84
N SER A 272 9.36 -19.81 -34.93
CA SER A 272 9.10 -19.46 -33.54
C SER A 272 10.33 -18.92 -32.80
N PHE A 273 10.27 -17.65 -32.37
CA PHE A 273 11.31 -17.07 -31.52
C PHE A 273 11.03 -17.37 -30.04
N TRP A 274 11.67 -18.43 -29.56
CA TRP A 274 12.02 -18.59 -28.15
C TRP A 274 13.14 -17.60 -27.82
N TRP A 275 12.94 -16.80 -26.77
CA TRP A 275 14.01 -15.92 -26.24
C TRP A 275 14.91 -16.72 -25.30
N THR A 276 16.13 -17.00 -25.74
CA THR A 276 17.26 -17.38 -24.87
C THR A 276 18.03 -16.12 -24.46
N PRO A 277 18.20 -15.82 -23.15
CA PRO A 277 19.09 -14.76 -22.71
C PRO A 277 20.57 -15.16 -22.86
N PRO A 278 21.49 -14.21 -23.10
CA PRO A 278 22.91 -14.50 -23.25
C PRO A 278 23.53 -14.96 -21.93
N ARG A 279 24.42 -15.95 -22.03
CA ARG A 279 25.25 -16.48 -20.93
C ARG A 279 26.14 -15.36 -20.36
N ALA A 280 25.87 -14.94 -19.14
CA ALA A 280 26.89 -14.38 -18.27
C ALA A 280 27.66 -15.55 -17.62
N ALA A 281 28.98 -15.42 -17.56
CA ALA A 281 29.90 -16.43 -17.08
C ALA A 281 29.52 -16.93 -15.68
N ALA A 282 29.56 -18.26 -15.54
CA ALA A 282 29.30 -18.96 -14.30
C ALA A 282 30.48 -18.82 -13.32
N THR A 283 30.18 -18.37 -12.12
CA THR A 283 30.81 -18.85 -10.87
C THR A 283 29.64 -19.13 -9.91
N THR A 284 29.59 -20.36 -9.41
CA THR A 284 28.50 -21.00 -8.64
C THR A 284 28.66 -20.74 -7.11
N PRO A 285 27.81 -21.28 -6.21
CA PRO A 285 26.50 -20.73 -5.84
C PRO A 285 26.29 -20.58 -4.31
N MET A 286 25.53 -19.59 -3.85
CA MET A 286 24.86 -19.64 -2.53
C MET A 286 23.48 -18.97 -2.63
N GLY A 287 22.52 -19.55 -1.89
CA GLY A 287 21.08 -19.51 -2.14
C GLY A 287 20.36 -18.17 -1.91
N PRO A 288 19.04 -18.13 -2.19
CA PRO A 288 18.28 -16.90 -2.23
C PRO A 288 17.72 -16.58 -0.83
N THR A 289 18.34 -15.65 -0.11
CA THR A 289 17.71 -14.96 1.03
C THR A 289 17.00 -13.70 0.54
N GLY A 290 15.90 -13.90 -0.19
CA GLY A 290 14.97 -12.83 -0.55
C GLY A 290 13.88 -12.69 0.51
N ALA A 291 14.17 -12.05 1.64
CA ALA A 291 13.14 -11.67 2.60
C ALA A 291 12.29 -10.53 2.03
N SER A 292 11.06 -10.83 1.62
CA SER A 292 10.05 -9.81 1.30
C SER A 292 9.35 -9.42 2.59
N THR A 293 9.74 -8.31 3.20
CA THR A 293 9.07 -7.78 4.40
C THR A 293 7.74 -7.14 3.98
N SER A 294 6.62 -7.82 4.24
CA SER A 294 5.28 -7.23 4.07
C SER A 294 4.86 -6.57 5.39
N CYS A 295 4.62 -5.25 5.37
CA CYS A 295 4.05 -4.52 6.51
C CYS A 295 2.53 -4.67 6.51
N ARG A 296 1.97 -5.25 7.55
CA ARG A 296 0.51 -5.40 7.73
C ARG A 296 -0.04 -4.22 8.52
N LEU A 297 -0.88 -3.42 7.88
CA LEU A 297 -1.72 -2.44 8.56
C LEU A 297 -2.95 -3.14 9.15
N SER A 298 -3.33 -2.79 10.37
CA SER A 298 -4.57 -3.25 11.02
C SER A 298 -5.14 -2.09 11.78
N LEU A 299 -6.45 -1.93 11.87
CA LEU A 299 -7.08 -0.83 12.56
C LEU A 299 -7.81 -1.43 13.78
N THR A 300 -8.07 -0.64 14.83
CA THR A 300 -8.97 -0.99 15.96
C THR A 300 -9.75 0.24 16.40
N ARG A 301 -11.04 0.08 16.76
CA ARG A 301 -11.91 1.20 17.17
C ARG A 301 -12.09 1.15 18.67
N GLN A 302 -11.79 2.25 19.35
CA GLN A 302 -12.09 2.42 20.76
C GLN A 302 -12.70 3.80 20.97
N ARG A 303 -13.92 3.85 21.50
CA ARG A 303 -14.67 5.07 21.89
C ARG A 303 -14.50 6.25 20.90
N HIS A 304 -15.05 6.10 19.69
CA HIS A 304 -15.09 7.13 18.64
C HIS A 304 -13.75 7.49 17.96
N ARG A 305 -12.69 6.68 18.12
CA ARG A 305 -11.42 6.89 17.41
C ARG A 305 -10.97 5.64 16.66
N VAL A 306 -10.37 5.86 15.50
CA VAL A 306 -9.81 4.85 14.61
C VAL A 306 -8.30 4.76 14.89
N LEU A 307 -7.83 3.65 15.46
CA LEU A 307 -6.41 3.38 15.72
C LEU A 307 -5.86 2.53 14.58
N LEU A 308 -4.61 2.77 14.16
CA LEU A 308 -3.97 2.09 13.03
C LEU A 308 -2.65 1.45 13.52
N TRP A 309 -2.64 0.14 13.63
CA TRP A 309 -1.52 -0.76 13.90
C TRP A 309 -0.70 -1.06 12.65
N CYS A 310 0.60 -1.27 12.84
CA CYS A 310 1.48 -1.91 11.87
C CYS A 310 2.16 -3.09 12.57
N ARG A 311 1.76 -4.34 12.26
CA ARG A 311 2.39 -5.55 12.81
C ARG A 311 3.21 -6.20 11.70
N CYS A 312 4.54 -6.20 11.82
CA CYS A 312 5.38 -7.04 10.96
C CYS A 312 5.20 -8.49 11.41
N ILE A 313 4.68 -9.34 10.54
CA ILE A 313 4.69 -10.79 10.74
C ILE A 313 5.83 -11.30 9.87
N GLY A 314 6.94 -11.70 10.49
CA GLY A 314 7.96 -12.48 9.81
C GLY A 314 7.43 -13.89 9.62
N GLU A 315 7.24 -14.32 8.37
CA GLU A 315 7.12 -15.74 8.06
C GLU A 315 8.53 -16.30 7.95
N TYR A 316 8.98 -17.01 8.99
CA TYR A 316 10.04 -17.99 8.83
C TYR A 316 9.43 -19.16 8.06
N LYS A 317 9.90 -19.42 6.85
CA LYS A 317 9.68 -20.71 6.18
C LYS A 317 10.71 -21.68 6.76
N ASP A 318 10.25 -22.62 7.57
CA ASP A 318 11.02 -23.83 7.83
C ASP A 318 11.00 -24.69 6.56
N VAL A 319 12.16 -24.84 5.94
CA VAL A 319 12.55 -26.01 5.11
C VAL A 319 13.95 -26.40 5.53
#